data_AF-A0AA88NRK7-F1
#
_entry.id   AF-A0AA88NRK7-F1
#
_cell.length_a   1.000
_cell.length_b   1.000
_cell.length_c   1.000
_cell.angle_alpha   90.00
_cell.angle_beta   90.00
_cell.angle_gamma   90.00
#
_symmetry.space_group_name_H-M   'P 1'
#
loop_
_entity.id
_entity.type
_entity.pdbx_description
1 polymer ?
#
loop_
_entity_poly.entity_id
_entity_poly.type
_entity_poly.pdbx_seq_one_letter_code
_entity_poly.pdbx_strand_id
1 'polypeptide(L)'
;MTHGTEAGCCCAKMKVIVVLALCVTLFCQGYSIGAMSCKGRCGEKYNSQNECHCNSKCTQYKNCCSDYADLCNSDGAGGGTVITDAEIKAVSETLYTLDSNKATASQLNIDPQALVSNSQTNSQTDLSSRPLFRYLDEKDLFSRPTYAALLALLDNYHRITGQAEDFNPQQLAEQETFIRETMSNTKLGRELFAFLYSKGLYASEEEFLQDLKMMWFGLYSRSNNKNDSSGFEHVFAGEVKGGKVSGFHNWIQFYLLEKKGQLNYYSHNFNGPWTTYPDVLGMQFIWDGYFKQVGSSVIGSSPEFDFAIYSLCYITRPGKQCRLSLGGNQLIIQTYTWDKSFYGDGKKFIASAYPATP
;
A
#
# COMPACT_ATOMS: atom_id res chain seq x y z
N MET A 1 -8.06 -83.52 33.47
CA MET A 1 -8.66 -82.24 32.99
C MET A 1 -8.13 -81.13 33.88
N THR A 2 -8.03 -79.89 33.39
CA THR A 2 -7.13 -78.85 33.92
C THR A 2 -7.76 -77.90 34.94
N HIS A 3 -7.00 -77.53 35.98
CA HIS A 3 -7.25 -76.40 36.88
C HIS A 3 -5.91 -75.87 37.45
N GLY A 4 -5.83 -74.55 37.74
CA GLY A 4 -4.94 -74.00 38.78
C GLY A 4 -3.67 -73.25 38.35
N THR A 5 -3.73 -71.91 38.38
CA THR A 5 -2.94 -70.95 39.21
C THR A 5 -1.58 -71.34 39.84
N GLU A 6 -0.68 -70.43 40.25
CA GLU A 6 -0.35 -69.00 39.96
C GLU A 6 0.81 -68.58 40.92
N ALA A 7 1.66 -67.60 40.54
CA ALA A 7 2.73 -66.98 41.36
C ALA A 7 3.84 -67.96 41.87
N GLY A 8 4.99 -67.53 42.43
CA GLY A 8 5.63 -66.20 42.60
C GLY A 8 6.74 -66.28 43.67
N CYS A 9 7.78 -65.44 43.63
CA CYS A 9 8.83 -65.44 44.68
C CYS A 9 9.56 -64.09 44.84
N CYS A 10 9.88 -63.70 46.08
CA CYS A 10 10.61 -62.48 46.44
C CYS A 10 11.18 -62.59 47.88
N CYS A 11 12.40 -62.09 48.17
CA CYS A 11 12.97 -62.04 49.54
C CYS A 11 14.09 -60.96 49.70
N ALA A 12 14.56 -60.68 50.93
CA ALA A 12 15.50 -59.59 51.31
C ALA A 12 16.31 -59.98 52.59
N LYS A 13 17.05 -59.18 53.41
CA LYS A 13 17.34 -57.72 53.66
C LYS A 13 18.53 -57.70 54.69
N MET A 14 19.34 -56.69 55.06
CA MET A 14 19.80 -55.36 54.54
C MET A 14 20.51 -54.59 55.71
N LYS A 15 21.76 -54.07 55.55
CA LYS A 15 22.46 -53.07 56.43
C LYS A 15 23.80 -52.62 55.79
N VAL A 16 24.10 -51.36 55.42
CA VAL A 16 24.23 -50.01 56.07
C VAL A 16 25.63 -49.74 56.68
N ILE A 17 26.15 -48.51 56.45
CA ILE A 17 27.38 -47.82 56.95
C ILE A 17 28.59 -47.78 55.96
N VAL A 18 29.39 -46.70 55.78
CA VAL A 18 29.15 -45.23 55.66
C VAL A 18 30.43 -44.48 55.16
N VAL A 19 30.32 -43.37 54.38
CA VAL A 19 31.35 -42.32 54.07
C VAL A 19 32.63 -42.79 53.31
N LEU A 20 33.16 -42.16 52.24
CA LEU A 20 33.47 -40.73 51.95
C LEU A 20 33.40 -40.44 50.42
N ALA A 21 33.43 -39.18 50.00
CA ALA A 21 33.17 -38.74 48.62
C ALA A 21 34.42 -38.36 47.80
N LEU A 22 34.33 -38.51 46.46
CA LEU A 22 35.02 -37.67 45.47
C LEU A 22 34.27 -37.74 44.12
N CYS A 23 34.06 -36.59 43.46
CA CYS A 23 33.19 -36.46 42.29
C CYS A 23 33.97 -36.48 40.96
N VAL A 24 33.49 -37.26 39.98
CA VAL A 24 33.67 -36.95 38.55
C VAL A 24 32.33 -37.14 37.84
N THR A 25 31.51 -36.10 37.82
CA THR A 25 30.31 -36.05 36.98
C THR A 25 30.73 -35.84 35.53
N LEU A 26 30.52 -36.82 34.66
CA LEU A 26 30.75 -36.65 33.23
C LEU A 26 29.66 -35.72 32.67
N PHE A 27 30.00 -34.43 32.49
CA PHE A 27 29.14 -33.49 31.80
C PHE A 27 29.06 -33.88 30.32
N CYS A 28 27.93 -34.44 29.90
CA CYS A 28 27.48 -34.29 28.52
C CYS A 28 27.11 -32.82 28.30
N GLN A 29 28.11 -31.98 28.05
CA GLN A 29 27.89 -30.64 27.54
C GLN A 29 27.19 -30.76 26.20
N GLY A 30 25.92 -30.37 26.15
CA GLY A 30 25.25 -30.12 24.89
C GLY A 30 25.99 -29.01 24.18
N TYR A 31 26.72 -29.36 23.12
CA TYR A 31 27.27 -28.36 22.20
C TYR A 31 26.07 -27.64 21.57
N SER A 32 25.80 -26.42 22.03
CA SER A 32 24.93 -25.50 21.31
C SER A 32 25.53 -25.30 19.93
N ILE A 33 24.89 -25.86 18.90
CA ILE A 33 25.25 -25.59 17.51
C ILE A 33 25.01 -24.09 17.32
N GLY A 34 26.08 -23.32 17.08
CA GLY A 34 25.95 -21.89 16.84
C GLY A 34 25.06 -21.66 15.64
N ALA A 35 24.05 -20.79 15.76
CA ALA A 35 23.12 -20.56 14.68
C ALA A 35 23.84 -19.85 13.51
N MET A 36 24.18 -20.59 12.46
CA MET A 36 25.02 -20.12 11.34
C MET A 36 24.25 -19.35 10.24
N SER A 37 22.93 -19.18 10.37
CA SER A 37 22.04 -18.63 9.34
C SER A 37 21.06 -17.60 9.90
N CYS A 38 20.73 -16.59 9.11
CA CYS A 38 19.77 -15.54 9.45
C CYS A 38 18.30 -15.85 9.15
N LYS A 39 17.98 -17.05 8.64
CA LYS A 39 16.60 -17.47 8.40
C LYS A 39 15.76 -17.41 9.68
N GLY A 40 14.81 -16.48 9.74
CA GLY A 40 13.97 -16.22 10.91
C GLY A 40 14.66 -15.48 12.08
N ARG A 41 15.84 -14.88 11.85
CA ARG A 41 16.64 -14.20 12.89
C ARG A 41 16.96 -12.72 12.59
N CYS A 42 16.50 -12.18 11.46
CA CYS A 42 16.68 -10.76 11.14
C CYS A 42 16.11 -9.86 12.25
N GLY A 43 16.93 -8.96 12.79
CA GLY A 43 16.58 -8.09 13.92
C GLY A 43 16.86 -8.68 15.31
N GLU A 44 17.55 -9.81 15.43
CA GLU A 44 17.81 -10.44 16.75
C GLU A 44 18.57 -9.56 17.75
N LYS A 45 18.36 -9.81 19.04
CA LYS A 45 19.23 -9.24 20.09
C LYS A 45 20.59 -9.94 20.07
N TYR A 46 21.65 -9.21 20.43
CA TYR A 46 22.99 -9.77 20.57
C TYR A 46 23.01 -10.89 21.64
N ASN A 47 23.67 -12.00 21.31
CA ASN A 47 23.85 -13.17 22.17
C ASN A 47 25.25 -13.74 21.92
N SER A 48 26.14 -13.69 22.91
CA SER A 48 27.52 -14.17 22.79
C SER A 48 27.68 -15.69 22.64
N GLN A 49 26.58 -16.45 22.60
CA GLN A 49 26.58 -17.88 22.25
C GLN A 49 26.33 -18.14 20.75
N ASN A 50 25.96 -17.12 19.96
CA ASN A 50 25.81 -17.27 18.52
C ASN A 50 27.18 -17.12 17.83
N GLU A 51 27.50 -18.00 16.89
CA GLU A 51 28.72 -17.87 16.04
C GLU A 51 28.63 -16.67 15.10
N CYS A 52 27.42 -16.25 14.72
CA CYS A 52 27.16 -15.11 13.85
C CYS A 52 25.81 -14.46 14.14
N HIS A 53 25.66 -13.20 13.73
CA HIS A 53 24.55 -12.33 14.08
C HIS A 53 23.73 -11.84 12.90
N CYS A 54 22.48 -11.49 13.19
CA CYS A 54 21.48 -11.12 12.19
C CYS A 54 20.80 -9.78 12.49
N ASN A 55 21.55 -8.83 13.06
CA ASN A 55 21.07 -7.51 13.47
C ASN A 55 21.83 -6.38 12.77
N SER A 56 21.23 -5.18 12.76
CA SER A 56 21.73 -4.00 12.05
C SER A 56 23.12 -3.51 12.48
N LYS A 57 23.73 -4.07 13.54
CA LYS A 57 25.11 -3.78 13.96
C LYS A 57 26.11 -4.88 13.60
N CYS A 58 25.69 -6.01 13.03
CA CYS A 58 26.62 -7.11 12.74
C CYS A 58 27.69 -6.72 11.71
N THR A 59 27.37 -5.78 10.81
CA THR A 59 28.29 -5.22 9.81
C THR A 59 29.38 -4.36 10.47
N GLN A 60 29.01 -3.56 11.47
CA GLN A 60 29.94 -2.77 12.29
C GLN A 60 30.91 -3.66 13.07
N TYR A 61 30.41 -4.76 13.65
CA TYR A 61 31.22 -5.71 14.43
C TYR A 61 31.84 -6.84 13.60
N LYS A 62 31.63 -6.86 12.28
CA LYS A 62 32.10 -7.88 11.32
C LYS A 62 31.75 -9.33 11.72
N ASN A 63 30.58 -9.51 12.34
CA ASN A 63 30.10 -10.79 12.86
C ASN A 63 28.72 -11.20 12.30
N CYS A 64 28.36 -10.73 11.11
CA CYS A 64 27.16 -11.18 10.41
C CYS A 64 27.23 -12.66 10.03
N CYS A 65 26.09 -13.35 9.93
CA CYS A 65 26.03 -14.63 9.22
C CYS A 65 26.23 -14.41 7.72
N SER A 66 26.69 -15.44 6.99
CA SER A 66 26.99 -15.35 5.56
C SER A 66 25.78 -14.98 4.71
N ASP A 67 24.59 -15.38 5.13
CA ASP A 67 23.29 -15.10 4.49
C ASP A 67 22.62 -13.80 4.99
N TYR A 68 23.27 -13.01 5.86
CA TYR A 68 22.72 -11.73 6.34
C TYR A 68 22.45 -10.75 5.20
N ALA A 69 23.33 -10.72 4.18
CA ALA A 69 23.16 -9.87 3.01
C ALA A 69 21.87 -10.23 2.24
N ASP A 70 21.64 -11.52 2.02
CA ASP A 70 20.53 -12.01 1.21
C ASP A 70 19.19 -12.01 1.96
N LEU A 71 19.21 -12.22 3.29
CA LEU A 71 18.00 -12.37 4.10
C LEU A 71 17.61 -11.14 4.92
N CYS A 72 18.56 -10.28 5.33
CA CYS A 72 18.30 -9.18 6.25
C CYS A 72 18.77 -7.79 5.76
N ASN A 73 19.55 -7.72 4.68
CA ASN A 73 20.07 -6.46 4.13
C ASN A 73 19.22 -5.94 2.94
N SER A 74 18.03 -6.52 2.75
CA SER A 74 16.89 -5.85 2.10
C SER A 74 16.17 -5.00 3.15
N ASP A 75 15.91 -3.73 2.86
CA ASP A 75 15.48 -2.72 3.86
C ASP A 75 14.12 -3.04 4.54
N GLY A 76 14.14 -3.69 5.70
CA GLY A 76 12.98 -3.83 6.60
C GLY A 76 12.80 -5.24 7.15
N ALA A 77 12.72 -5.38 8.48
CA ALA A 77 12.61 -6.68 9.12
C ALA A 77 11.18 -7.26 8.98
N GLY A 78 11.04 -8.35 8.22
CA GLY A 78 9.83 -9.15 8.11
C GLY A 78 10.10 -10.41 7.29
N GLY A 79 9.58 -11.57 7.73
CA GLY A 79 9.88 -12.87 7.11
C GLY A 79 9.17 -13.16 5.78
N GLY A 80 8.74 -12.11 5.06
CA GLY A 80 8.05 -12.24 3.77
C GLY A 80 9.01 -12.50 2.62
N THR A 81 8.57 -13.24 1.61
CA THR A 81 9.34 -13.41 0.36
C THR A 81 9.42 -12.09 -0.39
N VAL A 82 10.63 -11.69 -0.82
CA VAL A 82 10.85 -10.46 -1.60
C VAL A 82 10.00 -10.48 -2.88
N ILE A 83 8.93 -9.67 -2.89
CA ILE A 83 7.99 -9.60 -4.01
C ILE A 83 8.70 -9.03 -5.24
N THR A 84 8.77 -9.83 -6.30
CA THR A 84 9.47 -9.49 -7.55
C THR A 84 8.65 -8.58 -8.46
N ASP A 85 9.31 -7.86 -9.37
CA ASP A 85 8.63 -7.06 -10.41
C ASP A 85 7.76 -7.93 -11.33
N ALA A 86 8.11 -9.22 -11.51
CA ALA A 86 7.29 -10.16 -12.27
C ALA A 86 5.96 -10.48 -11.58
N GLU A 87 5.98 -10.64 -10.25
CA GLU A 87 4.76 -10.89 -9.46
C GLU A 87 3.88 -9.64 -9.35
N ILE A 88 4.49 -8.44 -9.23
CA ILE A 88 3.75 -7.16 -9.30
C ILE A 88 3.03 -7.02 -10.63
N LYS A 89 3.68 -7.37 -11.75
CA LYS A 89 3.04 -7.39 -13.08
C LYS A 89 1.94 -8.44 -13.18
N ALA A 90 2.17 -9.65 -12.69
CA ALA A 90 1.18 -10.72 -12.72
C ALA A 90 -0.09 -10.36 -11.91
N VAL A 91 0.06 -9.84 -10.68
CA VAL A 91 -1.11 -9.46 -9.87
C VAL A 91 -1.82 -8.22 -10.43
N SER A 92 -1.11 -7.25 -11.03
CA SER A 92 -1.77 -6.08 -11.63
C SER A 92 -2.61 -6.42 -12.87
N GLU A 93 -2.23 -7.41 -13.68
CA GLU A 93 -3.09 -7.95 -14.74
C GLU A 93 -4.36 -8.61 -14.17
N THR A 94 -4.22 -9.35 -13.06
CA THR A 94 -5.37 -9.94 -12.35
C THR A 94 -6.30 -8.86 -11.79
N LEU A 95 -5.77 -7.83 -11.12
CA LEU A 95 -6.57 -6.71 -10.60
C LEU A 95 -7.27 -5.93 -11.73
N TYR A 96 -6.59 -5.68 -12.85
CA TYR A 96 -7.19 -5.06 -14.05
C TYR A 96 -8.35 -5.87 -14.62
N THR A 97 -8.21 -7.19 -14.66
CA THR A 97 -9.24 -8.13 -15.10
C THR A 97 -10.41 -8.21 -14.12
N LEU A 98 -10.13 -8.10 -12.81
CA LEU A 98 -11.13 -8.13 -11.74
C LEU A 98 -11.86 -6.80 -11.49
N ASP A 99 -11.36 -5.70 -12.05
CA ASP A 99 -12.07 -4.41 -12.06
C ASP A 99 -13.34 -4.54 -12.90
N SER A 100 -14.44 -4.88 -12.22
CA SER A 100 -15.78 -5.03 -12.79
C SER A 100 -16.64 -3.79 -12.58
N ASN A 101 -16.15 -2.83 -11.79
CA ASN A 101 -16.83 -1.58 -11.48
C ASN A 101 -16.31 -0.39 -12.29
N LYS A 102 -15.23 -0.51 -13.07
CA LYS A 102 -14.86 0.53 -14.05
C LYS A 102 -16.04 0.91 -14.94
N ALA A 103 -16.02 2.15 -15.38
CA ALA A 103 -16.94 2.58 -16.43
C ALA A 103 -16.62 1.84 -17.75
N THR A 104 -17.56 1.90 -18.68
CA THR A 104 -17.42 1.35 -20.03
C THR A 104 -17.37 2.50 -21.05
N ALA A 105 -16.93 2.23 -22.28
CA ALA A 105 -16.93 3.23 -23.35
C ALA A 105 -18.33 3.77 -23.73
N SER A 106 -19.41 3.12 -23.27
CA SER A 106 -20.79 3.63 -23.34
C SER A 106 -21.21 4.46 -22.13
N GLN A 107 -20.48 4.38 -21.01
CA GLN A 107 -20.79 5.07 -19.74
C GLN A 107 -19.85 6.24 -19.43
N LEU A 108 -18.69 6.34 -20.08
CA LEU A 108 -17.82 7.51 -20.06
C LEU A 108 -17.46 7.92 -21.49
N ASN A 109 -17.62 9.20 -21.80
CA ASN A 109 -17.12 9.81 -23.02
C ASN A 109 -16.25 11.03 -22.69
N ILE A 110 -15.01 11.04 -23.17
CA ILE A 110 -14.05 12.13 -22.99
C ILE A 110 -13.63 12.76 -24.33
N ASP A 111 -13.18 14.01 -24.27
CA ASP A 111 -12.72 14.81 -25.40
C ASP A 111 -11.38 15.47 -25.05
N PRO A 112 -10.25 14.75 -25.22
CA PRO A 112 -8.92 15.22 -24.80
C PRO A 112 -8.38 16.44 -25.56
N GLN A 113 -9.02 16.85 -26.66
CA GLN A 113 -8.71 18.08 -27.41
C GLN A 113 -7.21 18.27 -27.72
N ALA A 114 -6.52 19.15 -26.99
CA ALA A 114 -5.16 19.58 -27.30
C ALA A 114 -4.08 18.71 -26.62
N LEU A 115 -3.35 17.94 -27.43
CA LEU A 115 -2.07 17.33 -27.05
C LEU A 115 -0.95 18.39 -27.16
N VAL A 116 -0.16 18.56 -26.10
CA VAL A 116 1.00 19.47 -26.04
C VAL A 116 2.31 18.73 -25.75
N SER A 117 3.46 19.32 -26.08
CA SER A 117 4.75 18.75 -25.69
C SER A 117 5.09 19.02 -24.22
N ASN A 118 5.96 18.21 -23.62
CA ASN A 118 6.32 18.37 -22.19
C ASN A 118 6.91 19.76 -21.87
N SER A 119 7.59 20.39 -22.83
CA SER A 119 8.09 21.77 -22.77
C SER A 119 7.00 22.85 -22.72
N GLN A 120 5.76 22.52 -23.10
CA GLN A 120 4.59 23.42 -23.08
C GLN A 120 3.69 23.21 -21.86
N THR A 121 3.95 22.21 -21.01
CA THR A 121 3.12 21.89 -19.83
C THR A 121 2.93 23.06 -18.85
N ASN A 122 3.90 23.97 -18.76
CA ASN A 122 3.82 25.17 -17.91
C ASN A 122 3.41 26.45 -18.68
N SER A 123 2.87 26.33 -19.89
CA SER A 123 2.45 27.47 -20.72
C SER A 123 1.28 28.27 -20.16
N GLN A 124 0.47 27.67 -19.26
CA GLN A 124 -0.75 28.26 -18.68
C GLN A 124 -1.70 28.85 -19.74
N THR A 125 -1.67 28.28 -20.95
CA THR A 125 -2.54 28.63 -22.06
C THR A 125 -3.66 27.61 -22.13
N ASP A 126 -4.91 28.07 -22.12
CA ASP A 126 -6.06 27.24 -22.42
C ASP A 126 -6.07 26.93 -23.92
N LEU A 127 -6.08 25.64 -24.26
CA LEU A 127 -6.11 25.12 -25.63
C LEU A 127 -7.34 24.21 -25.85
N SER A 128 -8.23 24.10 -24.86
CA SER A 128 -9.31 23.11 -24.81
C SER A 128 -10.64 23.78 -24.47
N SER A 129 -11.20 24.48 -25.45
CA SER A 129 -12.47 25.24 -25.39
C SER A 129 -13.74 24.48 -24.93
N ARG A 130 -13.64 23.20 -24.57
CA ARG A 130 -14.73 22.33 -24.13
C ARG A 130 -14.30 21.54 -22.89
N PRO A 131 -15.23 21.19 -21.96
CA PRO A 131 -14.97 20.23 -20.90
C PRO A 131 -14.39 18.91 -21.43
N LEU A 132 -13.39 18.38 -20.72
CA LEU A 132 -12.79 17.06 -21.00
C LEU A 132 -13.86 15.96 -20.92
N PHE A 133 -14.74 16.02 -19.92
CA PHE A 133 -15.80 15.03 -19.72
C PHE A 133 -17.05 15.45 -20.49
N ARG A 134 -17.36 14.72 -21.56
CA ARG A 134 -18.52 14.98 -22.45
C ARG A 134 -19.81 14.31 -21.97
N TYR A 135 -19.68 13.12 -21.38
CA TYR A 135 -20.79 12.36 -20.81
C TYR A 135 -20.28 11.39 -19.74
N LEU A 136 -21.05 11.24 -18.67
CA LEU A 136 -20.89 10.18 -17.68
C LEU A 136 -22.27 9.61 -17.34
N ASP A 137 -22.40 8.28 -17.27
CA ASP A 137 -23.56 7.60 -16.73
C ASP A 137 -23.53 7.63 -15.19
N GLU A 138 -23.72 8.83 -14.63
CA GLU A 138 -23.75 9.07 -13.18
C GLU A 138 -24.78 8.18 -12.47
N LYS A 139 -25.91 7.86 -13.14
CA LYS A 139 -27.01 7.10 -12.54
C LYS A 139 -26.59 5.67 -12.23
N ASP A 140 -25.97 4.98 -13.19
CA ASP A 140 -25.47 3.63 -12.94
C ASP A 140 -24.21 3.68 -12.08
N LEU A 141 -23.20 4.45 -12.49
CA LEU A 141 -21.87 4.44 -11.85
C LEU A 141 -21.92 4.88 -10.39
N PHE A 142 -22.57 6.00 -10.06
CA PHE A 142 -22.62 6.50 -8.69
C PHE A 142 -23.62 5.73 -7.80
N SER A 143 -24.39 4.79 -8.36
CA SER A 143 -25.16 3.81 -7.57
C SER A 143 -24.33 2.59 -7.15
N ARG A 144 -23.15 2.37 -7.74
CA ARG A 144 -22.23 1.28 -7.37
C ARG A 144 -21.61 1.60 -5.99
N PRO A 145 -21.57 0.65 -5.02
CA PRO A 145 -21.17 0.95 -3.64
C PRO A 145 -19.81 1.63 -3.49
N THR A 146 -18.81 1.25 -4.27
CA THR A 146 -17.45 1.84 -4.20
C THR A 146 -17.41 3.28 -4.69
N TYR A 147 -18.24 3.65 -5.68
CA TYR A 147 -18.40 5.04 -6.12
C TYR A 147 -19.17 5.85 -5.07
N ALA A 148 -20.29 5.31 -4.56
CA ALA A 148 -21.06 5.98 -3.51
C ALA A 148 -20.21 6.29 -2.26
N ALA A 149 -19.39 5.32 -1.82
CA ALA A 149 -18.48 5.50 -0.70
C ALA A 149 -17.30 6.46 -0.99
N LEU A 150 -16.85 6.56 -2.24
CA LEU A 150 -15.87 7.59 -2.64
C LEU A 150 -16.51 8.99 -2.60
N LEU A 151 -17.75 9.14 -3.07
CA LEU A 151 -18.46 10.42 -3.09
C LEU A 151 -18.70 10.96 -1.68
N ALA A 152 -19.10 10.09 -0.75
CA ALA A 152 -19.24 10.38 0.69
C ALA A 152 -17.89 10.48 1.46
N LEU A 153 -16.77 10.47 0.74
CA LEU A 153 -15.48 10.95 1.26
C LEU A 153 -15.10 12.28 0.63
N LEU A 154 -15.27 12.45 -0.68
CA LEU A 154 -14.83 13.66 -1.41
C LEU A 154 -15.56 14.94 -1.00
N ASP A 155 -16.76 14.85 -0.40
CA ASP A 155 -17.51 15.98 0.15
C ASP A 155 -17.03 16.44 1.54
N ASN A 156 -16.30 15.59 2.27
CA ASN A 156 -15.78 15.87 3.61
C ASN A 156 -14.52 16.75 3.62
N TYR A 157 -13.74 16.79 2.53
CA TYR A 157 -12.43 17.43 2.49
C TYR A 157 -12.48 18.92 2.12
N HIS A 158 -11.54 19.71 2.65
CA HIS A 158 -11.43 21.14 2.39
C HIS A 158 -10.08 21.49 1.73
N ARG A 159 -10.13 21.92 0.46
CA ARG A 159 -8.95 22.15 -0.42
C ARG A 159 -7.81 23.04 0.10
N ILE A 160 -7.94 23.70 1.24
CA ILE A 160 -6.98 24.70 1.75
C ILE A 160 -6.23 24.13 2.95
N THR A 161 -4.98 23.73 2.70
CA THR A 161 -4.04 23.23 3.72
C THR A 161 -3.77 24.23 4.85
N GLY A 162 -3.36 23.74 6.03
CA GLY A 162 -2.98 24.57 7.18
C GLY A 162 -4.10 24.88 8.18
N GLN A 163 -5.29 24.30 8.03
CA GLN A 163 -6.22 24.07 9.15
C GLN A 163 -6.09 22.61 9.60
N ALA A 164 -6.36 22.31 10.88
CA ALA A 164 -6.31 20.92 11.34
C ALA A 164 -7.60 20.21 10.91
N GLU A 165 -7.50 19.00 10.37
CA GLU A 165 -8.66 18.18 10.06
C GLU A 165 -9.17 17.51 11.35
N ASP A 166 -10.44 17.72 11.70
CA ASP A 166 -11.11 17.10 12.84
C ASP A 166 -12.34 16.34 12.34
N PHE A 167 -12.14 15.04 12.07
CA PHE A 167 -13.18 14.20 11.48
C PHE A 167 -14.21 13.78 12.53
N ASN A 168 -15.47 14.15 12.29
CA ASN A 168 -16.58 13.74 13.14
C ASN A 168 -16.87 12.22 12.99
N PRO A 169 -17.64 11.60 13.91
CA PRO A 169 -17.86 10.16 13.91
C PRO A 169 -18.49 9.58 12.62
N GLN A 170 -19.27 10.37 11.87
CA GLN A 170 -19.80 9.95 10.56
C GLN A 170 -18.67 9.84 9.54
N GLN A 171 -17.79 10.84 9.47
CA GLN A 171 -16.66 10.91 8.54
C GLN A 171 -15.66 9.78 8.80
N LEU A 172 -15.41 9.45 10.08
CA LEU A 172 -14.59 8.30 10.46
C LEU A 172 -15.22 6.94 10.10
N ALA A 173 -16.54 6.87 9.94
CA ALA A 173 -17.28 5.70 9.47
C ALA A 173 -17.38 5.64 7.94
N GLU A 174 -17.40 6.77 7.25
CA GLU A 174 -17.30 6.86 5.78
C GLU A 174 -15.94 6.36 5.30
N GLN A 175 -14.85 6.62 6.05
CA GLN A 175 -13.53 6.03 5.81
C GLN A 175 -13.54 4.49 5.92
N GLU A 176 -14.13 3.93 6.99
CA GLU A 176 -14.30 2.48 7.16
C GLU A 176 -15.15 1.87 6.03
N THR A 177 -16.23 2.56 5.66
CA THR A 177 -17.16 2.14 4.61
C THR A 177 -16.44 2.08 3.26
N PHE A 178 -15.69 3.11 2.88
CA PHE A 178 -14.91 3.10 1.65
C PHE A 178 -13.87 1.97 1.62
N ILE A 179 -13.14 1.75 2.72
CA ILE A 179 -12.15 0.67 2.80
C ILE A 179 -12.82 -0.70 2.65
N ARG A 180 -13.96 -0.95 3.29
CA ARG A 180 -14.68 -2.24 3.21
C ARG A 180 -15.39 -2.45 1.88
N GLU A 181 -16.03 -1.42 1.34
CA GLU A 181 -16.64 -1.49 0.01
C GLU A 181 -15.57 -1.75 -1.05
N THR A 182 -14.43 -1.06 -1.01
CA THR A 182 -13.37 -1.25 -2.02
C THR A 182 -12.59 -2.56 -1.84
N MET A 183 -12.17 -2.89 -0.61
CA MET A 183 -11.25 -4.02 -0.36
C MET A 183 -11.98 -5.33 -0.04
N SER A 184 -12.95 -5.33 0.88
CA SER A 184 -13.64 -6.55 1.32
C SER A 184 -14.75 -6.99 0.37
N ASN A 185 -15.54 -6.06 -0.18
CA ASN A 185 -16.74 -6.41 -0.95
C ASN A 185 -16.46 -6.73 -2.43
N THR A 186 -15.40 -6.17 -3.02
CA THR A 186 -15.04 -6.43 -4.42
C THR A 186 -14.21 -7.71 -4.59
N LYS A 187 -14.18 -8.28 -5.81
CA LYS A 187 -13.25 -9.38 -6.13
C LYS A 187 -11.80 -8.90 -6.19
N LEU A 188 -11.60 -7.69 -6.72
CA LEU A 188 -10.31 -7.04 -6.90
C LEU A 188 -9.59 -6.81 -5.56
N GLY A 189 -10.29 -6.24 -4.59
CA GLY A 189 -9.75 -5.98 -3.26
C GLY A 189 -9.37 -7.25 -2.50
N ARG A 190 -10.23 -8.28 -2.54
CA ARG A 190 -9.93 -9.59 -1.95
C ARG A 190 -8.76 -10.31 -2.63
N GLU A 191 -8.56 -10.11 -3.93
CA GLU A 191 -7.38 -10.63 -4.65
C GLU A 191 -6.10 -9.92 -4.20
N LEU A 192 -6.13 -8.59 -4.03
CA LEU A 192 -5.00 -7.84 -3.47
C LEU A 192 -4.65 -8.34 -2.06
N PHE A 193 -5.67 -8.51 -1.20
CA PHE A 193 -5.46 -9.09 0.13
C PHE A 193 -4.87 -10.50 0.05
N ALA A 194 -5.47 -11.40 -0.74
CA ALA A 194 -5.00 -12.78 -0.89
C ALA A 194 -3.55 -12.85 -1.40
N PHE A 195 -3.17 -11.98 -2.34
CA PHE A 195 -1.79 -11.84 -2.79
C PHE A 195 -0.87 -11.42 -1.63
N LEU A 196 -1.15 -10.32 -0.93
CA LEU A 196 -0.28 -9.82 0.14
C LEU A 196 -0.21 -10.78 1.34
N TYR A 197 -1.31 -11.46 1.66
CA TYR A 197 -1.39 -12.55 2.63
C TYR A 197 -0.50 -13.74 2.23
N SER A 198 -0.52 -14.16 0.96
CA SER A 198 0.33 -15.24 0.44
C SER A 198 1.84 -14.93 0.53
N LYS A 199 2.19 -13.65 0.69
CA LYS A 199 3.57 -13.16 0.88
C LYS A 199 3.97 -12.98 2.34
N GLY A 200 3.05 -13.22 3.28
CA GLY A 200 3.29 -13.07 4.71
C GLY A 200 3.40 -11.61 5.17
N LEU A 201 2.80 -10.67 4.43
CA LEU A 201 2.80 -9.24 4.78
C LEU A 201 1.68 -8.85 5.76
N TYR A 202 0.62 -9.66 5.86
CA TYR A 202 -0.52 -9.48 6.76
C TYR A 202 -0.97 -10.85 7.27
N ALA A 203 -1.40 -10.93 8.54
CA ALA A 203 -1.87 -12.14 9.20
C ALA A 203 -3.41 -12.33 9.13
N SER A 204 -4.18 -11.26 8.88
CA SER A 204 -5.63 -11.33 8.64
C SER A 204 -6.11 -10.20 7.72
N GLU A 205 -7.36 -10.28 7.27
CA GLU A 205 -7.99 -9.20 6.49
C GLU A 205 -8.15 -7.94 7.36
N GLU A 206 -8.57 -8.08 8.62
CA GLU A 206 -8.66 -6.97 9.57
C GLU A 206 -7.34 -6.21 9.75
N GLU A 207 -6.20 -6.90 9.77
CA GLU A 207 -4.89 -6.25 9.82
C GLU A 207 -4.64 -5.42 8.56
N PHE A 208 -4.90 -5.99 7.38
CA PHE A 208 -4.75 -5.31 6.09
C PHE A 208 -5.66 -4.08 5.97
N LEU A 209 -6.94 -4.19 6.32
CA LEU A 209 -7.90 -3.06 6.29
C LEU A 209 -7.51 -1.96 7.29
N GLN A 210 -7.08 -2.34 8.50
CA GLN A 210 -6.63 -1.39 9.52
C GLN A 210 -5.32 -0.70 9.12
N ASP A 211 -4.41 -1.40 8.46
CA ASP A 211 -3.16 -0.84 7.93
C ASP A 211 -3.45 0.14 6.80
N LEU A 212 -4.33 -0.20 5.86
CA LEU A 212 -4.80 0.72 4.81
C LEU A 212 -5.47 1.97 5.41
N LYS A 213 -6.28 1.82 6.47
CA LYS A 213 -6.88 2.98 7.16
C LYS A 213 -5.80 3.93 7.68
N MET A 214 -4.81 3.41 8.41
CA MET A 214 -3.75 4.25 8.97
C MET A 214 -2.83 4.81 7.88
N MET A 215 -2.53 4.04 6.84
CA MET A 215 -1.68 4.41 5.71
C MET A 215 -2.24 5.58 4.90
N TRP A 216 -3.55 5.56 4.61
CA TRP A 216 -4.23 6.51 3.73
C TRP A 216 -4.92 7.64 4.46
N PHE A 217 -5.64 7.36 5.55
CA PHE A 217 -6.48 8.32 6.27
C PHE A 217 -5.85 8.83 7.57
N GLY A 218 -4.76 8.20 8.04
CA GLY A 218 -4.00 8.69 9.17
C GLY A 218 -3.39 10.07 8.88
N LEU A 219 -3.72 11.05 9.72
CA LEU A 219 -3.33 12.45 9.54
C LEU A 219 -1.85 12.70 9.83
N TYR A 220 -1.26 13.63 9.06
CA TYR A 220 0.11 14.11 9.27
C TYR A 220 0.28 15.58 8.85
N SER A 221 1.36 16.20 9.35
CA SER A 221 1.59 17.65 9.23
C SER A 221 2.33 18.06 7.96
N ARG A 222 1.58 18.37 6.90
CA ARG A 222 2.09 18.99 5.67
C ARG A 222 2.49 20.45 5.85
N SER A 223 1.90 21.18 6.80
CA SER A 223 2.29 22.56 7.15
C SER A 223 2.16 22.86 8.64
N ASN A 224 2.93 23.84 9.13
CA ASN A 224 2.71 24.53 10.40
C ASN A 224 2.57 23.68 11.68
N ASN A 225 3.06 22.43 11.68
CA ASN A 225 2.93 21.46 12.77
C ASN A 225 1.47 21.13 13.16
N LYS A 226 0.52 21.30 12.23
CA LYS A 226 -0.88 20.85 12.40
C LYS A 226 -1.08 19.55 11.66
N ASN A 227 -1.89 18.64 12.19
CA ASN A 227 -2.38 17.49 11.43
C ASN A 227 -3.40 18.00 10.39
N ASP A 228 -2.89 18.37 9.21
CA ASP A 228 -3.58 19.19 8.20
C ASP A 228 -3.71 18.51 6.84
N SER A 229 -3.49 17.19 6.76
CA SER A 229 -3.60 16.40 5.54
C SER A 229 -3.55 14.89 5.80
N SER A 230 -4.05 14.12 4.83
CA SER A 230 -3.92 12.66 4.73
C SER A 230 -3.41 12.21 3.35
N GLY A 231 -3.07 10.92 3.21
CA GLY A 231 -2.71 10.34 1.92
C GLY A 231 -3.89 10.30 0.94
N PHE A 232 -5.09 10.02 1.46
CA PHE A 232 -6.33 10.04 0.68
C PHE A 232 -6.67 11.45 0.19
N GLU A 233 -6.67 12.45 1.08
CA GLU A 233 -6.94 13.85 0.73
C GLU A 233 -6.05 14.30 -0.43
N HIS A 234 -4.73 14.14 -0.28
CA HIS A 234 -3.80 14.53 -1.33
C HIS A 234 -4.02 13.81 -2.67
N VAL A 235 -4.20 12.48 -2.68
CA VAL A 235 -4.31 11.74 -3.95
C VAL A 235 -5.69 11.88 -4.59
N PHE A 236 -6.76 11.69 -3.82
CA PHE A 236 -8.13 11.60 -4.34
C PHE A 236 -8.85 12.95 -4.33
N ALA A 237 -8.80 13.73 -3.25
CA ALA A 237 -9.52 15.01 -3.14
C ALA A 237 -8.76 16.19 -3.75
N GLY A 238 -7.42 16.19 -3.64
CA GLY A 238 -6.54 17.29 -4.05
C GLY A 238 -6.39 18.38 -2.98
N GLU A 239 -5.18 18.91 -2.82
CA GLU A 239 -4.85 19.98 -1.87
C GLU A 239 -4.34 21.23 -2.63
N VAL A 240 -4.57 22.44 -2.12
CA VAL A 240 -3.87 23.65 -2.58
C VAL A 240 -2.73 23.96 -1.60
N LYS A 241 -1.51 24.06 -2.12
CA LYS A 241 -0.30 24.32 -1.34
C LYS A 241 0.62 25.32 -2.02
N GLY A 242 0.96 26.40 -1.32
CA GLY A 242 1.87 27.43 -1.83
C GLY A 242 1.39 28.12 -3.11
N GLY A 243 0.07 28.25 -3.31
CA GLY A 243 -0.52 28.83 -4.52
C GLY A 243 -0.50 27.91 -5.76
N LYS A 244 -0.39 26.60 -5.58
CA LYS A 244 -0.46 25.59 -6.65
C LYS A 244 -1.29 24.38 -6.23
N VAL A 245 -1.85 23.66 -7.20
CA VAL A 245 -2.53 22.38 -6.94
C VAL A 245 -1.49 21.28 -6.68
N SER A 246 -1.53 20.71 -5.49
CA SER A 246 -0.71 19.61 -5.02
C SER A 246 -1.56 18.34 -4.91
N GLY A 247 -1.01 17.18 -5.27
CA GLY A 247 -1.81 15.96 -5.39
C GLY A 247 -2.87 16.11 -6.48
N PHE A 248 -4.11 15.68 -6.24
CA PHE A 248 -5.21 15.70 -7.22
C PHE A 248 -4.89 14.79 -8.43
N HIS A 249 -5.19 13.50 -8.26
CA HIS A 249 -4.87 12.44 -9.23
C HIS A 249 -6.04 11.50 -9.55
N ASN A 250 -7.20 11.63 -8.90
CA ASN A 250 -8.39 10.85 -9.21
C ASN A 250 -9.31 11.53 -10.24
N TRP A 251 -9.82 10.74 -11.20
CA TRP A 251 -10.63 11.24 -12.32
C TRP A 251 -12.08 11.59 -11.94
N ILE A 252 -12.63 10.98 -10.89
CA ILE A 252 -14.00 11.21 -10.43
C ILE A 252 -14.07 12.59 -9.76
N GLN A 253 -13.08 12.93 -8.92
CA GLN A 253 -12.94 14.28 -8.37
C GLN A 253 -12.74 15.34 -9.47
N PHE A 254 -11.95 15.04 -10.51
CA PHE A 254 -11.82 15.91 -11.69
C PHE A 254 -13.19 16.16 -12.34
N TYR A 255 -13.91 15.09 -12.68
CA TYR A 255 -15.24 15.16 -13.30
C TYR A 255 -16.22 16.02 -12.49
N LEU A 256 -16.29 15.79 -11.17
CA LEU A 256 -17.20 16.51 -10.28
C LEU A 256 -16.89 18.02 -10.23
N LEU A 257 -15.62 18.41 -10.28
CA LEU A 257 -15.20 19.81 -10.22
C LEU A 257 -15.29 20.52 -11.57
N GLU A 258 -15.04 19.83 -12.69
CA GLU A 258 -15.29 20.34 -14.04
C GLU A 258 -16.80 20.54 -14.25
N LYS A 259 -17.64 19.56 -13.88
CA LYS A 259 -19.11 19.67 -13.91
C LYS A 259 -19.65 20.81 -13.04
N LYS A 260 -18.98 21.15 -11.94
CA LYS A 260 -19.31 22.30 -11.08
C LYS A 260 -18.80 23.65 -11.61
N GLY A 261 -18.04 23.67 -12.70
CA GLY A 261 -17.38 24.87 -13.23
C GLY A 261 -16.26 25.41 -12.32
N GLN A 262 -15.74 24.58 -11.41
CA GLN A 262 -14.67 24.94 -10.46
C GLN A 262 -13.28 24.54 -10.98
N LEU A 263 -13.23 23.65 -11.98
CA LEU A 263 -12.03 23.23 -12.69
C LEU A 263 -12.20 23.53 -14.19
N ASN A 264 -11.17 24.05 -14.86
CA ASN A 264 -11.10 24.17 -16.31
C ASN A 264 -9.90 23.37 -16.85
N TYR A 265 -10.17 22.47 -17.79
CA TYR A 265 -9.18 21.65 -18.49
C TYR A 265 -8.51 22.44 -19.61
N TYR A 266 -7.18 22.44 -19.69
CA TYR A 266 -6.43 23.24 -20.66
C TYR A 266 -5.86 22.40 -21.81
N SER A 267 -5.25 21.25 -21.51
CA SER A 267 -4.58 20.36 -22.47
C SER A 267 -4.12 19.07 -21.78
N HIS A 268 -3.58 18.12 -22.55
CA HIS A 268 -2.81 17.00 -22.02
C HIS A 268 -1.44 16.93 -22.68
N ASN A 269 -0.41 16.48 -21.96
CA ASN A 269 0.91 16.17 -22.51
C ASN A 269 1.17 14.66 -22.62
N PHE A 270 0.28 13.85 -22.06
CA PHE A 270 0.26 12.41 -22.22
C PHE A 270 -1.17 11.91 -22.39
N ASN A 271 -1.35 11.01 -23.35
CA ASN A 271 -2.46 10.08 -23.43
C ASN A 271 -1.85 8.71 -23.77
N GLY A 272 -2.36 7.65 -23.15
CA GLY A 272 -1.73 6.32 -23.19
C GLY A 272 -1.52 5.79 -24.62
N PRO A 273 -0.42 5.06 -24.91
CA PRO A 273 -0.22 4.44 -26.22
C PRO A 273 -1.14 3.22 -26.47
N TRP A 274 -2.02 2.89 -25.51
CA TRP A 274 -2.95 1.78 -25.58
C TRP A 274 -4.37 2.25 -25.88
N THR A 275 -5.07 1.50 -26.73
CA THR A 275 -6.48 1.73 -27.09
C THR A 275 -7.47 0.99 -26.19
N THR A 276 -6.98 0.43 -25.07
CA THR A 276 -7.74 -0.39 -24.12
C THR A 276 -8.04 0.39 -22.85
N TYR A 277 -9.33 0.60 -22.59
CA TYR A 277 -9.83 1.30 -21.41
C TYR A 277 -9.44 0.60 -20.07
N PRO A 278 -9.12 1.34 -18.99
CA PRO A 278 -9.15 2.80 -18.86
C PRO A 278 -7.93 3.48 -19.49
N ASP A 279 -8.15 4.71 -19.96
CA ASP A 279 -7.09 5.56 -20.51
C ASP A 279 -6.18 6.06 -19.37
N VAL A 280 -4.99 6.55 -19.71
CA VAL A 280 -4.13 7.26 -18.75
C VAL A 280 -3.72 8.60 -19.35
N LEU A 281 -4.16 9.69 -18.72
CA LEU A 281 -3.85 11.05 -19.13
C LEU A 281 -2.82 11.69 -18.20
N GLY A 282 -2.00 12.59 -18.75
CA GLY A 282 -1.23 13.60 -18.02
C GLY A 282 -1.73 14.98 -18.43
N MET A 283 -2.42 15.67 -17.51
CA MET A 283 -3.31 16.80 -17.83
C MET A 283 -2.81 18.13 -17.26
N GLN A 284 -3.06 19.20 -18.01
CA GLN A 284 -2.92 20.60 -17.62
C GLN A 284 -4.31 21.15 -17.26
N PHE A 285 -4.48 21.78 -16.10
CA PHE A 285 -5.75 22.39 -15.70
C PHE A 285 -5.58 23.51 -14.67
N ILE A 286 -6.62 24.35 -14.54
CA ILE A 286 -6.81 25.23 -13.39
C ILE A 286 -7.94 24.68 -12.51
N TRP A 287 -7.74 24.67 -11.20
CA TRP A 287 -8.78 24.43 -10.20
C TRP A 287 -8.83 25.63 -9.24
N ASP A 288 -9.99 26.28 -9.13
CA ASP A 288 -10.23 27.43 -8.24
C ASP A 288 -9.19 28.57 -8.41
N GLY A 289 -8.76 28.82 -9.65
CA GLY A 289 -7.73 29.82 -9.97
C GLY A 289 -6.28 29.35 -9.80
N TYR A 290 -6.04 28.16 -9.22
CA TYR A 290 -4.71 27.58 -9.06
C TYR A 290 -4.37 26.63 -10.21
N PHE A 291 -3.23 26.83 -10.86
CA PHE A 291 -2.77 25.99 -11.97
C PHE A 291 -2.10 24.69 -11.50
N LYS A 292 -2.34 23.61 -12.25
CA LYS A 292 -1.61 22.35 -12.18
C LYS A 292 -0.89 22.09 -13.50
N GLN A 293 0.45 22.01 -13.44
CA GLN A 293 1.30 21.79 -14.61
C GLN A 293 1.14 20.39 -15.22
N VAL A 294 1.14 19.35 -14.40
CA VAL A 294 0.79 17.99 -14.79
C VAL A 294 0.03 17.35 -13.64
N GLY A 295 -1.20 16.92 -13.88
CA GLY A 295 -1.96 15.99 -13.04
C GLY A 295 -2.28 14.76 -13.84
N SER A 296 -1.77 13.61 -13.42
CA SER A 296 -1.96 12.34 -14.09
C SER A 296 -2.99 11.47 -13.38
N SER A 297 -3.81 10.78 -14.17
CA SER A 297 -4.93 9.96 -13.69
C SER A 297 -5.14 8.76 -14.58
N VAL A 298 -5.60 7.65 -13.99
CA VAL A 298 -6.25 6.57 -14.74
C VAL A 298 -7.69 7.04 -14.96
N ILE A 299 -8.13 7.20 -16.21
CA ILE A 299 -9.43 7.77 -16.54
C ILE A 299 -10.44 6.63 -16.76
N GLY A 300 -11.41 6.52 -15.86
CA GLY A 300 -12.49 5.54 -15.98
C GLY A 300 -12.35 4.26 -15.16
N SER A 301 -11.23 4.10 -14.45
CA SER A 301 -11.04 3.08 -13.41
C SER A 301 -12.12 3.15 -12.33
N SER A 302 -12.34 2.05 -11.61
CA SER A 302 -13.13 2.10 -10.38
C SER A 302 -12.33 2.66 -9.19
N PRO A 303 -13.01 3.17 -8.14
CA PRO A 303 -12.36 3.61 -6.91
C PRO A 303 -11.52 2.52 -6.24
N GLU A 304 -11.98 1.26 -6.26
CA GLU A 304 -11.21 0.14 -5.73
C GLU A 304 -9.97 -0.18 -6.57
N PHE A 305 -9.99 0.04 -7.88
CA PHE A 305 -8.82 -0.18 -8.74
C PHE A 305 -7.73 0.85 -8.43
N ASP A 306 -8.06 2.14 -8.42
CA ASP A 306 -7.13 3.22 -8.04
C ASP A 306 -6.52 2.94 -6.65
N PHE A 307 -7.38 2.69 -5.65
CA PHE A 307 -6.97 2.47 -4.26
C PHE A 307 -6.10 1.20 -4.13
N ALA A 308 -6.44 0.11 -4.82
CA ALA A 308 -5.67 -1.13 -4.80
C ALA A 308 -4.30 -1.00 -5.46
N ILE A 309 -4.21 -0.45 -6.68
CA ILE A 309 -2.92 -0.38 -7.39
C ILE A 309 -1.95 0.59 -6.70
N TYR A 310 -2.47 1.69 -6.14
CA TYR A 310 -1.64 2.63 -5.37
C TYR A 310 -1.17 1.99 -4.05
N SER A 311 -2.03 1.25 -3.36
CA SER A 311 -1.67 0.52 -2.14
C SER A 311 -0.65 -0.60 -2.40
N LEU A 312 -0.88 -1.44 -3.41
CA LEU A 312 0.06 -2.47 -3.88
C LEU A 312 1.45 -1.86 -4.13
N CYS A 313 1.50 -0.76 -4.89
CA CYS A 313 2.74 -0.10 -5.23
C CYS A 313 3.43 0.57 -4.02
N TYR A 314 2.67 1.10 -3.06
CA TYR A 314 3.26 1.66 -1.84
C TYR A 314 3.80 0.57 -0.90
N ILE A 315 3.04 -0.51 -0.70
CA ILE A 315 3.42 -1.65 0.15
C ILE A 315 4.67 -2.36 -0.42
N THR A 316 4.72 -2.58 -1.74
CA THR A 316 5.79 -3.35 -2.38
C THR A 316 6.98 -2.52 -2.84
N ARG A 317 6.81 -1.23 -3.12
CA ARG A 317 7.84 -0.30 -3.67
C ARG A 317 7.73 1.10 -3.04
N PRO A 318 7.77 1.25 -1.70
CA PRO A 318 7.52 2.53 -1.03
C PRO A 318 8.52 3.61 -1.47
N GLY A 319 8.00 4.74 -1.96
CA GLY A 319 8.78 5.88 -2.44
C GLY A 319 9.49 5.66 -3.79
N LYS A 320 9.26 4.51 -4.45
CA LYS A 320 9.96 4.09 -5.68
C LYS A 320 8.95 3.96 -6.84
N GLN A 321 9.48 3.92 -8.07
CA GLN A 321 8.67 3.58 -9.25
C GLN A 321 8.25 2.10 -9.22
N CYS A 322 6.95 1.87 -9.17
CA CYS A 322 6.31 0.58 -9.27
C CYS A 322 5.92 0.30 -10.73
N ARG A 323 6.32 -0.84 -11.30
CA ARG A 323 6.09 -1.19 -12.71
C ARG A 323 5.00 -2.26 -12.81
N LEU A 324 3.80 -1.84 -13.18
CA LEU A 324 2.63 -2.69 -13.37
C LEU A 324 2.55 -3.22 -14.81
N SER A 325 1.60 -4.12 -15.05
CA SER A 325 1.15 -4.51 -16.39
C SER A 325 -0.39 -4.54 -16.38
N LEU A 326 -1.02 -3.88 -17.36
CA LEU A 326 -2.47 -3.76 -17.49
C LEU A 326 -2.86 -4.00 -18.95
N GLY A 327 -3.57 -5.09 -19.23
CA GLY A 327 -3.95 -5.47 -20.61
C GLY A 327 -2.74 -5.75 -21.51
N GLY A 328 -1.61 -6.18 -20.93
CA GLY A 328 -0.33 -6.33 -21.60
C GLY A 328 0.49 -5.04 -21.74
N ASN A 329 -0.01 -3.90 -21.24
CA ASN A 329 0.66 -2.59 -21.35
C ASN A 329 1.32 -2.18 -20.02
N GLN A 330 2.50 -1.57 -20.08
CA GLN A 330 3.21 -1.14 -18.87
C GLN A 330 2.68 0.20 -18.35
N LEU A 331 1.98 0.18 -17.21
CA LEU A 331 1.78 1.36 -16.37
C LEU A 331 2.91 1.48 -15.34
N ILE A 332 3.37 2.71 -15.07
CA ILE A 332 4.26 3.01 -13.95
C ILE A 332 3.48 3.84 -12.94
N ILE A 333 3.47 3.42 -11.68
CA ILE A 333 2.99 4.23 -10.55
C ILE A 333 4.19 4.75 -9.79
N GLN A 334 4.25 6.06 -9.57
CA GLN A 334 5.16 6.65 -8.59
C GLN A 334 4.41 6.78 -7.26
N THR A 335 5.01 6.33 -6.16
CA THR A 335 4.51 6.62 -4.81
C THR A 335 5.51 7.49 -4.05
N TYR A 336 5.04 8.19 -3.02
CA TYR A 336 5.87 8.95 -2.09
C TYR A 336 5.52 8.56 -0.65
N THR A 337 6.53 8.53 0.19
CA THR A 337 6.44 8.19 1.61
C THR A 337 6.45 9.46 2.45
N TRP A 338 5.56 9.57 3.43
CA TRP A 338 5.71 10.55 4.50
C TRP A 338 6.57 9.95 5.61
N ASP A 339 7.68 10.61 5.95
CA ASP A 339 8.72 10.07 6.82
C ASP A 339 8.97 10.88 8.11
N LYS A 340 8.23 11.97 8.32
CA LYS A 340 8.36 12.87 9.48
C LYS A 340 7.50 12.45 10.68
N SER A 341 6.55 11.54 10.47
CA SER A 341 5.69 10.95 11.49
C SER A 341 5.36 9.51 11.10
N PHE A 342 4.90 8.73 12.08
CA PHE A 342 4.71 7.28 11.98
C PHE A 342 3.40 6.84 12.65
N TYR A 343 2.92 5.64 12.33
CA TYR A 343 1.82 4.96 13.02
C TYR A 343 2.18 3.52 13.36
N GLY A 344 1.47 2.94 14.34
CA GLY A 344 1.74 1.57 14.82
C GLY A 344 3.21 1.37 15.18
N ASP A 345 3.77 0.22 14.77
CA ASP A 345 5.16 -0.18 15.00
C ASP A 345 6.18 0.55 14.09
N GLY A 346 6.02 1.87 13.92
CA GLY A 346 6.91 2.68 13.09
C GLY A 346 6.62 2.64 11.58
N LYS A 347 5.42 2.20 11.18
CA LYS A 347 4.96 2.27 9.78
C LYS A 347 4.78 3.72 9.33
N LYS A 348 4.88 3.97 8.02
CA LYS A 348 4.88 5.30 7.39
C LYS A 348 3.64 5.51 6.52
N PHE A 349 3.15 6.75 6.47
CA PHE A 349 1.96 7.12 5.69
C PHE A 349 2.31 7.29 4.21
N ILE A 350 1.31 7.08 3.33
CA ILE A 350 1.47 7.44 1.92
C ILE A 350 1.33 8.95 1.76
N ALA A 351 2.37 9.58 1.19
CA ALA A 351 2.38 11.01 0.89
C ALA A 351 1.79 11.33 -0.48
N SER A 352 1.90 10.41 -1.45
CA SER A 352 1.32 10.56 -2.78
C SER A 352 1.37 9.24 -3.55
N ALA A 353 0.48 9.07 -4.52
CA ALA A 353 0.50 8.01 -5.51
C ALA A 353 -0.13 8.53 -6.82
N TYR A 354 0.51 8.28 -7.96
CA TYR A 354 -0.02 8.68 -9.26
C TYR A 354 0.63 7.91 -10.44
N PRO A 355 -0.05 7.85 -11.61
CA PRO A 355 0.56 7.40 -12.86
C PRO A 355 1.76 8.26 -13.26
N ALA A 356 2.95 7.68 -13.38
CA ALA A 356 4.14 8.40 -13.81
C ALA A 356 4.12 8.63 -15.33
N THR A 357 3.60 9.78 -15.75
CA THR A 357 3.59 10.24 -17.14
C THR A 357 4.88 11.01 -17.49
N PRO A 358 5.21 11.17 -18.79
CA PRO A 358 6.33 12.01 -19.26
C PRO A 358 6.23 13.49 -18.86
#